data_AF-X1PMQ2-F1
#
_entry.id   AF-X1PMQ2-F1
#
_cell.length_a   1.000
_cell.length_b   1.000
_cell.length_c   1.000
_cell.angle_alpha   90.00
_cell.angle_beta   90.00
_cell.angle_gamma   90.00
#
_symmetry.space_group_name_H-M   'P 1'
#
loop_
_entity.id
_entity.type
_entity.pdbx_description
1 polymer ?
#
loop_
_entity_poly.entity_id
_entity_poly.type
_entity_poly.pdbx_seq_one_letter_code
_entity_poly.pdbx_strand_id
1 'polypeptide(L)' 'VEITATWVGDTVSITSVEPGDGNGDGTVNALDITVVERIIGGLDAETSGADANQDGVVNALDITKVELIIGGLG' A
#
# COMPACT_ATOMS: atom_id res chain seq x y z
N VAL A 1 13.82 2.32 -3.34
CA VAL A 1 12.75 1.46 -3.88
C VAL A 1 13.30 0.05 -3.96
N GLU A 2 12.82 -0.81 -3.08
CA GLU A 2 13.05 -2.25 -3.18
C GLU A 2 11.96 -2.82 -4.10
N ILE A 3 12.33 -3.76 -4.96
CA ILE A 3 11.38 -4.46 -5.82
C ILE A 3 11.28 -5.89 -5.29
N THR A 4 10.11 -6.27 -4.78
CA THR A 4 9.89 -7.63 -4.32
C THR A 4 9.88 -8.56 -5.53
N ALA A 5 10.87 -9.44 -5.57
CA ALA A 5 11.03 -10.44 -6.63
C ALA A 5 11.05 -11.83 -6.00
N THR A 6 10.26 -12.75 -6.57
CA THR A 6 10.25 -14.16 -6.18
C THR A 6 10.78 -15.02 -7.32
N TRP A 7 11.72 -15.91 -7.02
CA TRP A 7 12.21 -16.92 -7.96
C TRP A 7 11.22 -18.10 -8.02
N VAL A 8 10.74 -18.41 -9.23
CA VAL A 8 9.79 -19.50 -9.48
C VAL A 8 10.38 -20.42 -10.55
N GLY A 9 11.19 -21.39 -10.12
CA GLY A 9 11.95 -22.24 -11.03
C GLY A 9 12.94 -21.41 -11.86
N ASP A 10 12.70 -21.34 -13.17
CA ASP A 10 13.56 -20.60 -14.12
C ASP A 10 13.05 -19.18 -14.42
N THR A 11 12.01 -18.69 -13.72
CA THR A 11 11.44 -17.35 -13.92
C THR A 11 11.51 -16.48 -12.66
N VAL A 12 11.53 -15.16 -12.86
CA VAL A 12 11.40 -14.16 -11.79
C VAL A 12 10.03 -13.51 -11.91
N SER A 13 9.24 -13.59 -10.84
CA SER A 13 8.00 -12.81 -10.72
C SER A 13 8.31 -11.53 -9.97
N ILE A 14 8.06 -10.39 -10.63
CA ILE A 14 8.14 -9.07 -10.02
C ILE A 14 6.73 -8.68 -9.60
N THR A 15 6.52 -8.51 -8.31
CA THR A 15 5.24 -8.00 -7.79
C THR A 15 5.39 -6.50 -7.60
N SER A 16 4.76 -5.72 -8.47
CA SER A 16 4.63 -4.28 -8.27
C SER A 16 3.59 -4.05 -7.19
N VAL A 17 3.98 -3.38 -6.11
CA VAL A 17 3.06 -2.86 -5.11
C VAL A 17 2.71 -1.44 -5.54
N GLU A 18 1.43 -1.13 -5.68
CA GLU A 18 0.97 0.24 -5.88
C GLU A 18 0.86 0.92 -4.50
N PRO A 19 1.68 1.95 -4.20
CA PRO A 19 1.58 2.65 -2.93
C PRO A 19 0.20 3.29 -2.77
N GLY A 20 -0.45 3.05 -1.64
CA GLY A 20 -1.80 3.54 -1.37
C GLY A 20 -2.93 2.65 -1.85
N ASP A 21 -2.66 1.54 -2.56
CA ASP A 21 -3.63 0.46 -2.79
C ASP A 21 -3.72 -0.43 -1.54
N GLY A 22 -4.28 0.14 -0.48
CA GLY A 22 -4.39 -0.47 0.84
C GLY A 22 -5.22 -1.75 0.83
N ASN A 23 -6.19 -1.88 -0.08
CA ASN A 23 -7.04 -3.08 -0.18
C ASN A 23 -6.57 -4.11 -1.23
N GLY A 24 -5.62 -3.74 -2.09
CA GLY A 24 -5.03 -4.61 -3.12
C GLY A 24 -5.95 -4.86 -4.33
N ASP A 25 -6.92 -3.99 -4.60
CA ASP A 25 -7.86 -4.11 -5.71
C ASP A 25 -7.38 -3.45 -7.01
N GLY A 26 -6.21 -2.80 -6.95
CA GLY A 26 -5.56 -2.13 -8.08
C GLY A 26 -6.06 -0.72 -8.35
N THR A 27 -6.93 -0.15 -7.50
CA THR A 27 -7.45 1.21 -7.65
C THR A 27 -7.30 2.00 -6.36
N VAL A 28 -6.40 2.99 -6.35
CA VAL A 28 -6.26 3.89 -5.20
C VAL A 28 -7.47 4.83 -5.07
N ASN A 29 -8.26 4.63 -4.02
CA ASN A 29 -9.48 5.38 -3.71
C ASN A 29 -9.77 5.43 -2.20
N ALA A 30 -10.90 6.02 -1.80
CA ALA A 30 -11.21 6.23 -0.38
C ALA A 30 -11.42 4.93 0.42
N LEU A 31 -11.66 3.79 -0.23
CA LEU A 31 -11.73 2.50 0.44
C LEU A 31 -10.37 2.07 0.99
N ASP A 32 -9.27 2.45 0.35
CA ASP A 32 -7.92 2.17 0.83
C ASP A 32 -7.62 2.87 2.15
N ILE A 33 -8.11 4.10 2.31
CA ILE A 33 -8.02 4.85 3.56
C ILE A 33 -8.64 4.04 4.70
N THR A 34 -9.84 3.50 4.49
CA THR A 34 -10.53 2.69 5.52
C THR A 34 -9.72 1.44 5.89
N VAL A 35 -9.04 0.80 4.94
CA VAL A 35 -8.18 -0.34 5.24
C VAL A 35 -6.95 0.08 6.04
N VAL A 36 -6.28 1.17 5.67
CA VAL A 36 -5.13 1.70 6.42
C VAL A 36 -5.53 2.09 7.85
N GLU A 37 -6.68 2.73 8.05
CA GLU A 37 -7.22 3.04 9.39
C GLU A 37 -7.44 1.78 10.23
N ARG A 38 -7.97 0.72 9.63
CA ARG A 38 -8.21 -0.57 10.31
C ARG A 38 -6.91 -1.28 10.65
N ILE A 39 -5.90 -1.21 9.79
CA ILE A 39 -4.55 -1.73 10.05
C ILE A 39 -3.91 -1.00 11.24
N ILE A 40 -3.92 0.34 11.25
CA ILE A 40 -3.41 1.15 12.37
C ILE A 40 -4.14 0.82 13.68
N GLY A 41 -5.45 0.56 13.59
CA GLY A 41 -6.27 0.12 14.71
C GLY A 41 -6.06 -1.34 15.15
N GLY A 42 -5.22 -2.11 14.45
CA GLY A 42 -4.97 -3.54 14.72
C GLY A 42 -6.17 -4.43 14.40
N LEU A 43 -7.12 -3.95 13.58
CA LEU A 43 -8.33 -4.67 13.18
C LEU A 43 -8.10 -5.55 11.95
N ASP A 44 -7.14 -5.18 11.09
CA ASP A 44 -6.72 -5.91 9.90
C ASP A 44 -5.20 -6.12 9.90
N ALA A 45 -4.73 -7.10 9.13
CA ALA A 45 -3.29 -7.31 8.89
C ALA A 45 -2.76 -6.28 7.88
N GLU A 46 -1.49 -5.89 8.04
CA GLU A 46 -0.80 -5.00 7.09
C GLU A 46 -0.82 -5.60 5.67
N THR A 47 -1.23 -4.78 4.71
CA THR A 47 -1.15 -5.08 3.28
C THR A 47 0.07 -4.38 2.68
N SER A 48 0.54 -4.87 1.54
CA SER A 48 1.73 -4.30 0.89
C SER A 48 1.53 -2.84 0.47
N GLY A 49 0.32 -2.43 0.10
CA GLY A 49 0.02 -1.05 -0.30
C GLY A 49 -0.28 -0.08 0.85
N ALA A 50 -0.32 -0.57 2.10
CA ALA A 50 -0.66 0.25 3.26
C ALA A 50 0.43 1.26 3.67
N ASP A 51 1.71 0.94 3.44
CA ASP A 51 2.84 1.88 3.59
C ASP A 51 2.91 2.77 2.33
N ALA A 52 1.93 3.67 2.22
CA ALA A 52 1.75 4.52 1.06
C ALA A 52 2.87 5.56 0.91
N ASN A 53 3.46 6.01 2.03
CA ASN A 53 4.56 6.97 2.00
C ASN A 53 5.95 6.33 1.86
N GLN A 54 6.04 4.99 1.97
CA GLN A 54 7.24 4.17 1.82
C GLN A 54 8.33 4.48 2.85
N ASP A 55 7.93 4.85 4.07
CA ASP A 55 8.85 5.08 5.19
C ASP A 55 9.11 3.83 6.04
N GLY A 56 8.42 2.73 5.74
CA GLY A 56 8.55 1.44 6.41
C GLY A 56 7.69 1.32 7.67
N VAL A 57 6.81 2.28 7.97
CA VAL A 57 5.94 2.27 9.14
C VAL A 57 4.51 2.65 8.75
N VAL A 58 3.59 1.68 8.80
CA VAL A 58 2.17 1.98 8.56
C VAL A 58 1.60 2.84 9.70
N ASN A 59 1.30 4.10 9.42
CA ASN A 59 0.77 5.07 10.36
C ASN A 59 -0.12 6.14 9.67
N ALA A 60 -0.58 7.14 10.42
CA ALA A 60 -1.50 8.16 9.88
C ALA A 60 -0.91 9.01 8.74
N LEU A 61 0.41 9.05 8.57
CA LEU A 61 1.04 9.70 7.42
C LEU A 61 0.75 8.97 6.11
N ASP A 62 0.52 7.65 6.15
CA ASP A 62 0.11 6.88 4.97
C ASP A 62 -1.28 7.26 4.52
N ILE A 63 -2.22 7.45 5.46
CA ILE A 63 -3.56 7.96 5.15
C ILE A 63 -3.45 9.29 4.40
N THR A 64 -2.62 10.21 4.90
CA THR A 64 -2.40 11.52 4.25
C THR A 64 -1.83 11.34 2.84
N LYS A 65 -0.91 10.38 2.65
CA LYS A 65 -0.34 10.09 1.35
C LYS A 65 -1.38 9.51 0.37
N VAL A 66 -2.27 8.62 0.82
CA VAL A 66 -3.40 8.11 0.02
C VAL A 66 -4.33 9.25 -0.40
N GLU A 67 -4.69 10.15 0.51
CA GLU A 67 -5.51 11.33 0.21
C GLU A 67 -4.87 12.23 -0.88
N LEU A 68 -3.55 12.44 -0.80
CA LEU A 68 -2.82 13.20 -1.82
C LEU A 68 -2.84 12.50 -3.18
N ILE A 69 -2.66 11.17 -3.22
CA ILE A 69 -2.72 10.39 -4.47
C ILE A 69 -4.11 10.52 -5.11
N ILE A 70 -5.18 10.34 -4.33
CA ILE A 70 -6.58 10.51 -4.79
C ILE A 70 -6.81 11.93 -5.32
N GLY A 71 -6.23 12.94 -4.67
CA GLY A 71 -6.28 14.34 -5.08
C GLY A 71 -5.42 14.70 -6.30
N GLY A 72 -4.64 13.76 -6.85
CA GLY A 72 -3.69 14.02 -7.94
C GLY A 72 -2.47 14.83 -7.53
N LEU A 73 -2.13 14.81 -6.24
CA LEU A 73 -0.99 15.49 -5.60
C LEU A 73 0.07 14.49 -5.10
N GLY A 74 -0.09 13.21 -5.47
CA GLY A 74 0.72 12.07 -5.05
C GLY A 74 2.14 12.07 -5.59
#